data_AF-A0A9W7X4T4-F1
#
_entry.id   AF-A0A9W7X4T4-F1
#
_cell.length_a   1.000
_cell.length_b   1.000
_cell.length_c   1.000
_cell.angle_alpha   90.00
_cell.angle_beta   90.00
_cell.angle_gamma   90.00
#
_symmetry.space_group_name_H-M   'P 1'
#
loop_
_entity.id
_entity.type
_entity.pdbx_description
1 polymer ?
#
loop_
_entity_poly.entity_id
_entity_poly.type
_entity_poly.pdbx_seq_one_letter_code
_entity_poly.pdbx_strand_id
1 'polypeptide(L)'
;GGGWTDPELADFELLVIMSATVEPTSATCQVRTSYLPDEILWGYEFPPVVSLSPSGKYVADFAFFDKVAKTKTPPLFKQSPPHNTQSPPHQGSGGGDHGADTEKMRLEESYREERGRDRGRVRDQLSVRISNV
;
A
#
# COMPACT_ATOMS: atom_id res chain seq x y z
N GLY A 1 -22.27 -11.58 -2.41
CA GLY A 1 -21.59 -10.77 -1.39
C GLY A 1 -20.71 -11.71 -0.62
N GLY A 2 -19.41 -11.47 -0.60
CA GLY A 2 -18.46 -12.37 0.07
C GLY A 2 -17.05 -11.78 -0.03
N GLY A 3 -16.30 -11.87 1.07
CA GLY A 3 -14.86 -11.62 1.11
C GLY A 3 -14.33 -11.09 2.44
N TRP A 4 -15.06 -10.22 3.15
CA TRP A 4 -14.46 -9.42 4.25
C TRP A 4 -15.24 -9.42 5.57
N THR A 5 -16.36 -10.13 5.66
CA THR A 5 -17.20 -10.23 6.86
C THR A 5 -17.06 -11.58 7.54
N ASP A 6 -15.95 -12.29 7.32
CA ASP A 6 -15.67 -13.53 8.03
C ASP A 6 -15.42 -13.19 9.51
N PRO A 7 -16.28 -13.62 10.45
CA PRO A 7 -16.14 -13.29 11.86
C PRO A 7 -14.82 -13.78 12.46
N GLU A 8 -14.24 -14.86 11.93
CA GLU A 8 -12.97 -15.40 12.44
C GLU A 8 -11.75 -14.56 12.00
N LEU A 9 -11.86 -13.77 10.92
CA LEU A 9 -10.81 -12.85 10.47
C LEU A 9 -10.97 -11.44 11.07
N ALA A 10 -11.99 -11.21 11.87
CA ALA A 10 -12.36 -9.92 12.46
C ALA A 10 -11.99 -9.80 13.96
N ASP A 11 -11.15 -10.67 14.50
CA ASP A 11 -10.62 -10.55 15.87
C ASP A 11 -9.22 -9.92 15.87
N PHE A 12 -9.14 -8.64 15.52
CA PHE A 12 -7.90 -7.86 15.60
C PHE A 12 -8.18 -6.38 15.86
N GLU A 13 -7.15 -5.65 16.29
CA GLU A 13 -7.19 -4.20 16.45
C GLU A 13 -5.95 -3.60 15.77
N LEU A 14 -6.14 -2.62 14.89
CA LEU A 14 -5.05 -1.92 14.23
C LEU A 14 -4.58 -0.76 15.12
N LEU A 15 -3.43 -0.93 15.77
CA LEU A 15 -2.82 0.11 16.57
C LEU A 15 -1.88 0.99 15.72
N VAL A 16 -2.10 2.30 15.74
CA VAL A 16 -1.26 3.30 15.05
C VAL A 16 -0.56 4.17 16.08
N ILE A 17 0.76 4.23 16.00
CA ILE A 17 1.61 5.04 16.88
C ILE A 17 2.38 6.05 16.03
N MET A 18 2.25 7.33 16.35
CA MET A 18 3.08 8.40 15.81
C MET A 18 4.03 8.89 16.89
N SER A 19 5.33 8.87 16.63
CA SER A 19 6.34 9.51 17.49
C SER A 19 6.88 10.74 16.77
N ALA A 20 6.87 11.90 17.43
CA ALA A 20 7.24 13.18 16.84
C ALA A 20 8.08 14.02 17.81
N THR A 21 8.82 14.98 17.26
CA THR A 21 9.54 16.00 18.03
C THR A 21 8.88 17.35 17.78
N VAL A 22 8.55 18.06 18.85
CA VAL A 22 7.93 19.38 18.80
C VAL A 22 9.02 20.43 18.59
N GLU A 23 9.14 20.94 17.36
CA GLU A 23 10.23 21.80 16.91
C GLU A 23 10.57 22.96 17.87
N PRO A 24 9.62 23.79 18.35
CA PRO A 24 9.96 24.93 19.21
C PRO A 24 10.55 24.53 20.57
N THR A 25 10.34 23.30 21.02
CA THR A 25 10.70 22.85 22.38
C THR A 25 11.71 21.71 22.40
N SER A 26 11.98 21.10 21.24
CA SER A 26 12.71 19.82 21.12
C SER A 26 12.13 18.68 21.97
N ALA A 27 10.94 18.85 22.55
CA ALA A 27 10.28 17.81 23.33
C ALA A 27 9.82 16.69 22.41
N THR A 28 9.97 15.44 22.86
CA THR A 28 9.42 14.28 22.16
C THR A 28 8.00 14.02 22.63
N CYS A 29 7.12 13.65 21.70
CA CYS A 29 5.76 13.22 22.00
C CYS A 29 5.42 11.94 21.24
N GLN A 30 4.48 11.18 21.80
CA GLN A 30 3.94 9.99 21.17
C GLN A 30 2.42 10.08 21.21
N VAL A 31 1.79 9.91 20.06
CA VAL A 31 0.33 9.87 19.88
C VAL A 31 -0.04 8.46 19.45
N ARG A 32 -1.12 7.92 20.02
CA ARG A 32 -1.62 6.58 19.72
C ARG A 32 -3.10 6.65 19.40
N THR A 33 -3.51 5.86 18.42
CA THR A 33 -4.93 5.59 18.12
C THR A 33 -5.06 4.14 17.70
N SER A 34 -6.28 3.61 17.71
CA SER A 34 -6.55 2.27 17.22
C SER A 34 -7.84 2.21 16.42
N TYR A 35 -7.99 1.13 15.65
CA TYR A 35 -9.18 0.86 14.85
C TYR A 35 -9.59 -0.61 14.97
N LEU A 36 -10.85 -0.85 15.28
CA LEU A 36 -11.47 -2.16 15.17
C LEU A 36 -11.78 -2.50 13.70
N PRO A 37 -12.01 -3.77 13.35
CA PRO A 37 -12.19 -4.16 11.95
C PRO A 37 -13.40 -3.49 11.29
N ASP A 38 -14.47 -3.24 12.06
CA ASP A 38 -15.67 -2.54 11.61
C ASP A 38 -15.45 -1.03 11.33
N GLU A 39 -14.34 -0.46 11.81
CA GLU A 39 -13.95 0.94 11.54
C GLU A 39 -13.10 1.06 10.27
N ILE A 40 -12.65 -0.06 9.69
CA ILE A 40 -11.82 -0.10 8.48
C ILE A 40 -12.73 -0.15 7.25
N LEU A 41 -12.84 0.99 6.57
CA LEU A 41 -13.70 1.15 5.40
C LEU A 41 -13.01 0.68 4.11
N TRP A 42 -13.18 -0.60 3.77
CA TRP A 42 -12.69 -1.16 2.52
C TRP A 42 -13.41 -0.58 1.30
N GLY A 43 -12.65 -0.19 0.26
CA GLY A 43 -13.22 0.41 -0.95
C GLY A 43 -13.64 1.88 -0.76
N TYR A 44 -13.01 2.58 0.19
CA TYR A 44 -13.14 4.02 0.36
C TYR A 44 -11.77 4.70 0.18
N GLU A 45 -11.79 5.98 -0.18
CA GLU A 45 -10.61 6.83 -0.35
C GLU A 45 -10.80 8.17 0.36
N PHE A 46 -9.72 8.75 0.86
CA PHE A 46 -9.72 10.11 1.39
C PHE A 46 -9.64 11.12 0.23
N PRO A 47 -10.52 12.13 0.17
CA PRO A 47 -10.41 13.22 -0.79
C PRO A 47 -9.09 13.98 -0.64
N PRO A 48 -8.56 14.61 -1.70
CA PRO A 48 -7.37 15.46 -1.59
C PRO A 48 -7.64 16.63 -0.64
N VAL A 49 -6.83 16.75 0.42
CA VAL A 49 -6.95 17.84 1.42
C VAL A 49 -5.95 18.98 1.17
N VAL A 50 -4.94 18.76 0.33
CA VAL A 50 -3.94 19.78 -0.03
C VAL A 50 -4.19 20.24 -1.46
N SER A 51 -4.26 21.56 -1.65
CA SER A 51 -4.42 22.20 -2.96
C SER A 51 -3.50 23.40 -3.11
N LEU A 52 -3.34 23.89 -4.35
CA LEU A 52 -2.61 25.12 -4.65
C LEU A 52 -3.60 26.28 -4.76
N SER A 53 -3.40 27.34 -3.99
CA SER A 53 -4.18 28.57 -4.11
C SER A 53 -3.92 29.25 -5.46
N PRO A 54 -4.81 30.17 -5.90
CA PRO A 54 -4.55 31.00 -7.08
C PRO A 54 -3.25 31.82 -6.99
N SER A 55 -2.78 32.09 -5.77
CA SER A 55 -1.52 32.77 -5.49
C SER A 55 -0.29 31.86 -5.42
N GLY A 56 -0.44 30.56 -5.71
CA GLY A 56 0.66 29.60 -5.74
C GLY A 56 1.08 29.07 -4.37
N LYS A 57 0.24 29.18 -3.34
CA LYS A 57 0.52 28.66 -1.98
C LYS A 57 -0.19 27.34 -1.75
N TYR A 58 0.44 26.40 -1.07
CA TYR A 58 -0.26 25.20 -0.61
C TYR A 58 -1.23 25.52 0.52
N VAL A 59 -2.44 24.99 0.42
CA VAL A 59 -3.52 25.15 1.40
C VAL A 59 -4.01 23.77 1.79
N ALA A 60 -4.05 23.51 3.10
CA ALA A 60 -4.67 22.32 3.67
C ALA A 60 -6.10 22.66 4.13
N ASP A 61 -7.10 21.97 3.58
CA ASP A 61 -8.49 22.08 4.00
C ASP A 61 -8.83 20.99 5.03
N PHE A 62 -8.84 21.39 6.30
CA PHE A 62 -9.15 20.49 7.41
C PHE A 62 -10.63 20.07 7.47
N ALA A 63 -11.53 20.74 6.74
CA ALA A 63 -12.94 20.34 6.69
C ALA A 63 -13.15 18.97 6.02
N PHE A 64 -12.18 18.54 5.19
CA PHE A 64 -12.20 17.25 4.50
C PHE A 64 -11.24 16.22 5.10
N PHE A 65 -10.54 16.55 6.20
CA PHE A 65 -9.49 15.70 6.77
C PHE A 65 -9.99 14.31 7.19
N ASP A 66 -11.17 14.23 7.77
CA ASP A 66 -11.81 13.00 8.24
C ASP A 66 -12.85 12.44 7.25
N LYS A 67 -13.00 13.06 6.08
CA LYS A 67 -14.04 12.67 5.11
C LYS A 67 -13.53 11.56 4.22
N VAL A 68 -14.44 10.65 3.87
CA VAL A 68 -14.16 9.53 2.98
C VAL A 68 -15.19 9.49 1.86
N ALA A 69 -14.76 9.06 0.68
CA ALA A 69 -15.62 8.83 -0.47
C ALA A 69 -15.49 7.37 -0.93
N LYS A 70 -16.57 6.80 -1.46
CA LYS A 70 -16.53 5.45 -2.02
C LYS A 70 -15.66 5.46 -3.29
N THR A 71 -14.65 4.59 -3.34
CA THR A 71 -13.76 4.54 -4.50
C THR A 71 -14.48 3.95 -5.71
N LYS A 72 -14.10 4.42 -6.90
CA LYS A 72 -14.57 3.87 -8.18
C LYS A 72 -13.73 2.67 -8.64
N THR A 73 -12.57 2.47 -8.02
CA THR A 73 -11.61 1.42 -8.40
C THR A 73 -11.86 0.16 -7.58
N PRO A 74 -12.13 -1.00 -8.20
CA PRO A 74 -12.34 -2.23 -7.44
C PRO A 74 -11.08 -2.62 -6.66
N PRO A 75 -11.20 -3.12 -5.42
CA PRO A 75 -10.05 -3.53 -4.62
C PRO A 75 -9.25 -4.63 -5.34
N LEU A 76 -7.93 -4.48 -5.36
CA LEU A 76 -6.99 -5.29 -6.15
C LEU A 76 -6.93 -6.76 -5.69
N PHE A 77 -7.31 -7.04 -4.45
CA PHE A 77 -7.25 -8.39 -3.88
C PHE A 77 -8.54 -9.17 -4.19
N LYS A 78 -8.65 -9.65 -5.44
CA LYS A 78 -9.45 -10.85 -5.70
C LYS A 78 -8.53 -12.04 -5.43
N GLN A 79 -8.59 -12.62 -4.23
CA GLN A 79 -8.14 -14.00 -4.06
C GLN A 79 -9.03 -14.85 -4.98
N SER A 80 -8.49 -15.33 -6.10
CA SER A 80 -9.10 -16.47 -6.78
C SER A 80 -9.07 -17.63 -5.80
N PRO A 81 -10.18 -18.35 -5.57
CA PRO A 81 -10.15 -19.58 -4.78
C PRO A 81 -9.08 -20.51 -5.37
N PRO A 82 -8.30 -21.24 -4.57
CA PRO A 82 -7.45 -22.29 -5.12
C PRO A 82 -8.35 -23.25 -5.90
N HIS A 83 -8.15 -23.32 -7.21
CA HIS A 83 -8.86 -24.25 -8.07
C HIS A 83 -8.46 -25.65 -7.60
N ASN A 84 -9.41 -26.37 -7.02
CA ASN A 84 -9.21 -27.75 -6.60
C ASN A 84 -9.06 -28.61 -7.86
N THR A 85 -7.83 -28.74 -8.37
CA THR A 85 -7.52 -29.59 -9.50
C THR A 85 -7.57 -31.03 -9.02
N GLN A 86 -8.72 -31.68 -9.20
CA GLN A 86 -8.81 -33.14 -9.13
C GLN A 86 -7.81 -33.73 -10.12
N SER A 87 -6.78 -34.39 -9.60
CA SER A 87 -5.81 -35.16 -10.37
C SER A 87 -6.44 -36.48 -10.86
N PRO A 88 -6.37 -36.84 -12.15
CA PRO A 88 -6.55 -38.22 -12.59
C PRO A 88 -5.25 -39.03 -12.42
N PRO A 89 -5.31 -40.37 -12.28
CA PRO A 89 -4.16 -41.17 -11.88
C PRO A 89 -3.20 -41.51 -13.03
N HIS A 90 -1.91 -41.51 -12.68
CA HIS A 90 -0.76 -42.27 -13.20
C HIS A 90 -0.58 -42.44 -14.73
N GLN A 91 0.59 -42.00 -15.26
CA GLN A 91 1.67 -42.85 -15.79
C GLN A 91 2.83 -42.00 -16.37
N GLY A 92 4.10 -42.29 -16.01
CA GLY A 92 5.28 -42.01 -16.86
C GLY A 92 6.32 -40.99 -16.37
N SER A 93 7.52 -41.52 -16.09
CA SER A 93 8.88 -40.95 -16.04
C SER A 93 9.16 -39.48 -16.41
N GLY A 94 9.93 -38.82 -15.52
CA GLY A 94 11.17 -38.13 -15.88
C GLY A 94 11.12 -36.60 -16.13
N GLY A 95 11.87 -35.85 -15.31
CA GLY A 95 12.56 -34.62 -15.75
C GLY A 95 12.15 -33.30 -15.10
N GLY A 96 13.05 -32.75 -14.26
CA GLY A 96 13.38 -31.32 -14.19
C GLY A 96 12.32 -30.33 -13.65
N ASP A 97 12.32 -30.10 -12.34
CA ASP A 97 11.65 -28.96 -11.71
C ASP A 97 12.53 -27.70 -11.78
N HIS A 98 12.49 -26.97 -12.91
CA HIS A 98 13.05 -25.61 -13.06
C HIS A 98 12.03 -24.72 -13.78
N GLY A 99 10.86 -24.53 -13.16
CA GLY A 99 9.73 -23.83 -13.77
C GLY A 99 9.28 -22.54 -13.09
N ALA A 100 9.96 -22.09 -12.03
CA ALA A 100 9.54 -20.93 -11.24
C ALA A 100 10.69 -19.94 -11.05
N ASP A 101 11.15 -19.25 -12.11
CA ASP A 101 11.98 -18.06 -11.90
C ASP A 101 12.19 -17.13 -13.11
N THR A 102 11.54 -17.33 -14.26
CA THR A 102 11.78 -16.48 -15.45
C THR A 102 11.22 -15.06 -15.31
N GLU A 103 10.09 -14.87 -14.61
CA GLU A 103 9.54 -13.54 -14.35
C GLU A 103 10.29 -12.81 -13.22
N LYS A 104 10.67 -13.55 -12.17
CA LYS A 104 11.47 -13.02 -11.06
C LYS A 104 12.86 -12.58 -11.53
N MET A 105 13.49 -13.36 -12.41
CA MET A 105 14.78 -13.01 -13.00
C MET A 105 14.70 -11.74 -13.85
N ARG A 106 13.64 -11.58 -14.67
CA ARG A 106 13.41 -10.34 -15.43
C ARG A 106 13.20 -9.12 -14.53
N LEU A 107 12.46 -9.30 -13.44
CA LEU A 107 12.20 -8.22 -12.49
C LEU A 107 13.50 -7.79 -11.78
N GLU A 108 14.33 -8.75 -11.36
CA GLU A 108 15.59 -8.47 -10.68
C GLU A 108 16.63 -7.80 -11.60
N GLU A 109 16.63 -8.17 -12.88
CA GLU A 109 17.45 -7.53 -13.92
C GLU A 109 17.01 -6.07 -14.15
N SER A 110 15.70 -5.81 -14.16
CA SER A 110 15.15 -4.44 -14.30
C SER A 110 15.54 -3.51 -13.14
N TYR A 111 15.54 -4.01 -11.89
CA TYR A 111 15.97 -3.23 -10.72
C TYR A 111 17.47 -2.94 -10.72
N ARG A 112 18.27 -3.85 -11.27
CA ARG A 112 19.72 -3.69 -11.38
C ARG A 112 20.08 -2.66 -12.46
N GLU A 113 19.35 -2.63 -13.58
CA GLU A 113 19.52 -1.62 -14.64
C GLU A 113 19.09 -0.21 -14.19
N GLU A 114 18.03 -0.11 -13.38
CA GLU A 114 17.52 1.20 -12.90
C GLU A 114 18.51 1.89 -11.95
N ARG A 115 19.19 1.13 -11.06
CA ARG A 115 20.27 1.68 -10.20
C ARG A 115 21.50 2.15 -10.98
N GLY A 116 21.71 1.65 -12.19
CA GLY A 116 22.83 2.05 -13.04
C GLY A 116 22.62 3.39 -13.76
N ARG A 117 21.37 3.87 -13.86
CA ARG A 117 21.01 5.04 -14.67
C ARG A 117 20.92 6.35 -13.91
N ASP A 118 20.97 6.30 -12.58
CA ASP A 118 20.68 7.44 -11.71
C ASP A 118 21.88 8.40 -11.47
N ARG A 119 22.74 8.56 -12.49
CA ARG A 119 23.78 9.60 -12.51
C ARG A 119 23.47 10.79 -13.41
N GLY A 120 22.25 10.90 -13.92
CA GLY A 120 21.88 12.12 -14.64
C GLY A 120 20.55 12.04 -15.36
N ARG A 121 19.46 12.30 -14.65
CA ARG A 121 18.32 13.01 -15.24
C ARG A 121 17.39 13.55 -14.15
N VAL A 122 17.35 14.87 -14.03
CA VAL A 122 16.26 15.60 -13.40
C VAL A 122 14.96 15.20 -14.09
N ARG A 123 14.00 14.63 -13.34
CA ARG A 123 12.59 14.60 -13.70
C ARG A 123 11.73 14.67 -12.43
N ASP A 124 11.01 15.78 -12.35
CA ASP A 124 9.74 15.90 -11.64
C ASP A 124 8.87 14.68 -11.86
N GLN A 125 8.56 13.97 -10.77
CA GLN A 125 7.24 13.42 -10.47
C GLN A 125 7.25 12.98 -9.01
N LEU A 126 6.58 13.78 -8.17
CA LEU A 126 6.00 13.42 -6.88
C LEU A 126 6.83 12.43 -6.03
N SER A 127 8.02 12.83 -5.61
CA SER A 127 8.64 12.25 -4.43
C SER A 127 8.80 13.33 -3.37
N VAL A 128 7.86 13.36 -2.43
CA VAL A 128 8.08 14.07 -1.17
C VAL A 128 9.05 13.21 -0.38
N ARG A 129 10.34 13.54 -0.47
CA ARG A 129 11.36 12.99 0.42
C ARG A 129 11.25 13.72 1.75
N ILE A 130 10.66 13.06 2.75
CA ILE A 130 10.89 13.42 4.14
C ILE A 130 12.25 12.84 4.50
N SER A 131 13.30 13.65 4.33
CA SER A 131 14.60 13.35 4.90
C SER A 131 14.55 13.65 6.39
N ASN A 132 14.76 12.63 7.22
CA ASN A 132 15.23 12.86 8.59
C ASN A 132 16.75 13.11 8.51
N VAL A 133 17.16 14.23 9.14
CA VAL A 133 18.51 14.75 9.47
C VAL A 133 19.70 14.14 8.71
#